data_AF-A0A958MRX9-F1
#
_entry.id   AF-A0A958MRX9-F1
#
_cell.length_a   1.000
_cell.length_b   1.000
_cell.length_c   1.000
_cell.angle_alpha   90.00
_cell.angle_beta   90.00
_cell.angle_gamma   90.00
#
_symmetry.space_group_name_H-M   'P 1'
#
loop_
_entity.id
_entity.type
_entity.pdbx_description
1 polymer ?
#
loop_
_entity_poly.entity_id
_entity_poly.type
_entity_poly.pdbx_seq_one_letter_code
_entity_poly.pdbx_strand_id
1 'polypeptide(L)' 'RAVGSACGKNPWLIVVPCHRVLAANGQLGGFALGLPAKQRLLNLEQ' A
#
# COMPACT_ATOMS: atom_id res chain seq x y z
N ARG A 1 4.14 11.27 6.84
CA ARG A 1 2.82 11.81 6.41
C ARG A 1 2.74 12.03 4.90
N ALA A 2 3.69 12.73 4.26
CA ALA A 2 3.71 12.98 2.81
C ALA A 2 3.65 11.69 1.94
N VAL A 3 4.42 10.66 2.31
CA VAL A 3 4.47 9.38 1.58
C VAL A 3 3.11 8.68 1.53
N GLY A 4 2.35 8.67 2.64
CA GLY A 4 1.02 8.07 2.67
C GLY A 4 0.02 8.78 1.75
N SER A 5 0.07 10.11 1.72
CA SER A 5 -0.74 10.91 0.79
C SER A 5 -0.32 10.70 -0.68
N ALA A 6 0.97 10.53 -0.96
CA ALA A 6 1.45 10.20 -2.31
C ALA A 6 0.99 8.80 -2.76
N CYS A 7 1.07 7.80 -1.87
CA CYS A 7 0.59 6.45 -2.15
C CYS A 7 -0.93 6.40 -2.38
N GLY A 8 -1.70 7.19 -1.63
CA GLY A 8 -3.16 7.28 -1.82
C GLY A 8 -3.57 7.97 -3.14
N LYS A 9 -2.69 8.79 -3.72
CA LYS A 9 -2.90 9.46 -5.01
C LYS A 9 -2.28 8.72 -6.19
N ASN A 10 -1.68 7.55 -5.97
CA ASN A 10 -1.02 6.79 -7.01
C ASN A 10 -2.08 6.14 -7.94
N PRO A 11 -2.16 6.51 -9.23
CA PRO A 11 -3.08 5.87 -10.17
C PRO A 11 -2.58 4.48 -10.62
N TRP A 12 -1.30 4.17 -10.42
CA TRP A 12 -0.66 2.92 -10.87
C TRP A 12 -0.34 2.02 -9.67
N LEU A 13 -1.38 1.46 -9.06
CA LEU A 13 -1.31 0.79 -7.75
C LEU A 13 -0.48 -0.50 -7.70
N ILE A 14 -0.23 -1.14 -8.84
CA ILE A 14 0.53 -2.39 -8.95
C ILE A 14 1.95 -2.12 -9.48
N VAL A 15 2.07 -1.28 -10.52
CA VAL A 15 3.37 -0.96 -11.15
C VAL A 15 4.26 -0.18 -10.20
N VAL A 16 3.70 0.78 -9.47
CA VAL A 16 4.37 1.41 -8.34
C VAL A 16 3.94 0.64 -7.08
N PRO A 17 4.87 -0.07 -6.40
CA PRO A 17 4.55 -1.04 -5.33
C PRO A 17 4.19 -0.35 -4.01
N CYS A 18 3.20 0.54 -4.06
CA CYS A 18 2.70 1.30 -2.92
C CYS A 18 2.01 0.41 -1.87
N HIS A 19 1.62 -0.83 -2.24
CA HIS A 19 1.16 -1.86 -1.29
C HIS A 19 2.27 -2.37 -0.36
N ARG A 20 3.55 -2.15 -0.67
CA ARG A 20 4.69 -2.47 0.22
C ARG A 20 4.96 -1.43 1.30
N VAL A 21 4.34 -0.25 1.20
CA VAL A 21 4.56 0.83 2.18
C VAL A 21 3.78 0.54 3.47
N LEU A 22 4.50 0.37 4.58
CA LEU A 22 3.92 0.15 5.91
C LEU A 22 3.88 1.42 6.74
N ALA A 23 3.07 1.43 7.80
CA ALA A 23 3.12 2.46 8.82
C ALA A 23 4.40 2.32 9.66
N ALA A 24 4.79 3.39 10.36
CA ALA A 24 6.02 3.41 11.15
C ALA A 24 6.08 2.34 12.26
N ASN A 25 4.92 1.84 12.69
CA ASN A 25 4.78 0.74 13.65
C ASN A 25 4.78 -0.66 13.00
N GLY A 26 5.09 -0.76 11.70
CA GLY A 26 5.09 -2.02 10.94
C GLY A 26 3.70 -2.52 10.53
N GLN A 27 2.61 -1.82 10.89
CA GLN A 27 1.26 -2.22 10.51
C GLN A 27 0.90 -1.80 9.09
N LEU A 28 -0.13 -2.44 8.52
CA LEU A 28 -0.69 -2.02 7.25
C LEU A 28 -1.32 -0.63 7.37
N GLY A 29 -0.70 0.36 6.72
CA GLY A 29 -1.34 1.66 6.46
C GLY A 29 -2.40 1.56 5.36
N GLY A 30 -3.22 2.60 5.26
CA GLY A 30 -4.28 2.70 4.25
C GLY A 30 -3.80 2.46 2.82
N PHE A 31 -4.71 1.98 1.97
CA PHE A 31 -4.48 1.65 0.57
C PHE A 31 -5.66 2.12 -0.27
N ALA A 32 -5.42 2.58 -1.49
CA ALA A 32 -6.47 3.12 -2.35
C ALA A 32 -7.57 2.09 -2.68
N LEU A 33 -7.22 0.79 -2.77
CA LEU A 33 -8.18 -0.32 -2.97
C LEU A 33 -8.61 -0.99 -1.65
N GLY A 34 -8.26 -0.39 -0.51
CA GLY A 34 -8.54 -0.93 0.82
C GLY A 34 -7.50 -1.94 1.32
N LEU A 35 -7.51 -2.17 2.63
CA LEU A 35 -6.57 -3.08 3.31
C LEU A 35 -6.62 -4.54 2.81
N PRO A 36 -7.79 -5.13 2.47
CA PRO A 36 -7.84 -6.51 1.97
C PRO A 36 -7.06 -6.69 0.65
N ALA A 37 -7.15 -5.73 -0.26
CA ALA A 37 -6.42 -5.76 -1.53
C ALA A 37 -4.90 -5.67 -1.29
N LYS A 38 -4.48 -4.80 -0.37
CA LYS A 38 -3.07 -4.66 0.03
C LYS A 38 -2.51 -5.95 0.62
N GLN A 39 -3.24 -6.59 1.52
CA GLN A 39 -2.83 -7.87 2.11
C GLN A 39 -2.74 -8.97 1.05
N ARG A 40 -3.71 -9.04 0.12
CA ARG A 40 -3.68 -10.01 -0.97
C ARG A 40 -2.46 -9.81 -1.87
N LEU A 41 -2.15 -8.58 -2.25
CA LEU A 41 -0.96 -8.27 -3.06
C LEU A 41 0.33 -8.66 -2.36
N LEU A 42 0.48 -8.34 -1.06
CA LEU A 42 1.64 -8.75 -0.28
C LEU A 42 1.78 -10.28 -0.18
N ASN A 43 0.66 -11.00 -0.02
CA ASN A 43 0.67 -12.46 0.01
C ASN A 43 1.05 -13.09 -1.33
N LEU A 44 0.77 -12.43 -2.46
CA LEU A 44 1.17 -12.89 -3.79
C LEU A 44 2.66 -12.68 -4.09
N GLU A 45 3.33 -11.83 -3.30
CA GLU A 45 4.77 -11.53 -3.44
C GLU A 45 5.67 -12.40 -2.54
N GLN A 46 5.08 -13.27 -1.71
CA GLN A 46 5.80 -14.31 -0.94
C GLN A 46 6.21 -15.47 -1.84
#